data_AF-A0A172TIA9-F1
#
_entry.id   AF-A0A172TIA9-F1
#
_cell.length_a   1.000
_cell.length_b   1.000
_cell.length_c   1.000
_cell.angle_alpha   90.00
_cell.angle_beta   90.00
_cell.angle_gamma   90.00
#
_symmetry.space_group_name_H-M   'P 1'
#
loop_
_entity.id
_entity.type
_entity.pdbx_description
1 polymer ?
#
loop_
_entity_poly.entity_id
_entity_poly.type
_entity_poly.pdbx_seq_one_letter_code
_entity_poly.pdbx_strand_id
1 'polypeptide(L)'
;MSSKFYDRHFSVSGLKEVVQFDRHWTRSFVNGRAIYVAKKNNASLTLYRKVKNSLSPIIIQRFKKGSRVVVDDAAFHVPPHTTEVL
;
A
#
# COMPACT_ATOMS: atom_id res chain seq x y z
N MET A 1 -24.22 -8.70 16.82
CA MET A 1 -22.85 -8.59 16.28
C MET A 1 -22.83 -7.43 15.31
N SER A 2 -22.18 -6.31 15.66
CA SER A 2 -22.12 -5.11 14.82
C SER A 2 -20.74 -5.05 14.15
N SER A 3 -20.70 -5.15 12.82
CA SER A 3 -19.51 -4.86 12.03
C SER A 3 -19.32 -3.35 11.95
N LYS A 4 -18.37 -2.82 12.71
CA LYS A 4 -17.92 -1.43 12.55
C LYS A 4 -17.08 -1.34 11.28
N PHE A 5 -17.65 -0.74 10.24
CA PHE A 5 -16.88 -0.28 9.08
C PHE A 5 -16.13 1.00 9.48
N TYR A 6 -14.80 0.94 9.44
CA TYR A 6 -13.95 2.10 9.66
C TYR A 6 -13.45 2.61 8.32
N ASP A 7 -14.09 3.65 7.79
CA ASP A 7 -13.48 4.47 6.74
C ASP A 7 -12.34 5.27 7.37
N ARG A 8 -11.10 4.82 7.13
CA ARG A 8 -9.90 5.52 7.60
C ARG A 8 -9.15 6.07 6.40
N HIS A 9 -9.33 7.37 6.17
CA HIS A 9 -8.45 8.16 5.33
C HIS A 9 -7.12 8.34 6.06
N PHE A 10 -6.08 7.60 5.66
CA PHE A 10 -4.73 7.77 6.20
C PHE A 10 -3.99 8.83 5.38
N SER A 11 -3.95 10.06 5.89
CA SER A 11 -2.98 11.06 5.45
C SER A 11 -1.61 10.68 6.03
N VAL A 12 -0.69 10.21 5.18
CA VAL A 12 0.63 9.67 5.60
C VAL A 12 1.64 10.81 5.82
N SER A 13 1.24 11.92 6.42
CA SER A 13 2.15 13.04 6.73
C SER A 13 2.66 12.91 8.17
N GLY A 14 3.67 12.07 8.41
CA GLY A 14 4.41 12.07 9.68
C GLY A 14 4.89 10.71 10.22
N LEU A 15 4.52 9.59 9.59
CA LEU A 15 4.93 8.27 10.04
C LEU A 15 6.23 7.83 9.35
N LYS A 16 7.19 7.29 10.12
CA LYS A 16 8.39 6.58 9.59
C LYS A 16 7.98 5.21 9.03
N GLU A 17 6.94 5.19 8.22
CA GLU A 17 6.42 3.98 7.61
C GLU A 17 6.93 3.86 6.19
N VAL A 18 7.36 2.65 5.83
CA VAL A 18 7.95 2.34 4.52
C VAL A 18 7.00 1.40 3.81
N VAL A 19 6.65 1.74 2.57
CA VAL A 19 5.84 0.89 1.71
C VAL A 19 6.75 0.09 0.78
N GLN A 20 6.52 -1.21 0.71
CA GLN A 20 7.21 -2.09 -0.23
C GLN A 20 6.22 -2.81 -1.14
N PHE A 21 6.46 -2.69 -2.43
CA PHE A 21 5.75 -3.44 -3.47
C PHE A 21 6.51 -4.72 -3.77
N ASP A 22 5.81 -5.85 -3.89
CA ASP A 22 6.45 -7.09 -4.32
C ASP A 22 6.86 -7.06 -5.81
N ARG A 23 7.47 -8.15 -6.27
CA ARG A 23 7.88 -8.30 -7.67
C ARG A 23 6.71 -8.38 -8.67
N HIS A 24 5.47 -8.49 -8.21
CA HIS A 24 4.29 -8.55 -9.06
C HIS A 24 3.76 -7.17 -9.45
N TRP A 25 4.47 -6.09 -9.12
CA TRP A 25 4.15 -4.75 -9.61
C TRP A 25 5.02 -4.33 -10.80
N THR A 26 4.45 -3.46 -11.62
CA THR A 26 5.18 -2.62 -12.58
C THR A 26 5.03 -1.17 -12.13
N ARG A 27 6.11 -0.39 -12.19
CA ARG A 27 6.09 1.03 -11.85
C ARG A 27 6.27 1.89 -13.10
N SER A 28 5.48 2.94 -13.22
CA SER A 28 5.69 4.03 -14.17
C SER A 28 5.60 5.39 -13.46
N PHE A 29 6.13 6.44 -14.08
CA PHE A 29 6.02 7.81 -13.59
C PHE A 29 5.24 8.64 -14.60
N VAL A 30 4.20 9.33 -14.13
CA VAL A 30 3.34 10.17 -14.98
C VAL A 30 3.01 11.44 -14.20
N ASN A 31 3.33 12.61 -14.77
CA ASN A 31 3.02 13.92 -14.18
C ASN A 31 3.46 14.06 -12.71
N GLY A 32 4.69 13.63 -12.39
CA GLY A 32 5.24 13.68 -11.03
C GLY A 32 4.70 12.61 -10.07
N ARG A 33 3.79 11.74 -10.52
CA ARG A 33 3.21 10.66 -9.69
C ARG A 33 3.80 9.32 -10.07
N ALA A 34 4.04 8.46 -9.08
CA ALA A 34 4.38 7.07 -9.33
C ALA A 34 3.11 6.23 -9.41
N ILE A 35 2.96 5.48 -10.50
CA ILE A 35 1.83 4.58 -10.71
C ILE A 35 2.35 3.15 -10.68
N TYR A 36 1.79 2.34 -9.79
CA TYR A 36 2.10 0.92 -9.66
C TYR A 36 0.92 0.11 -10.18
N VAL A 37 1.20 -0.84 -11.07
CA VAL A 37 0.17 -1.72 -11.67
C VAL A 37 0.47 -3.18 -11.34
N ALA A 38 -0.52 -3.88 -10.79
CA ALA A 38 -0.40 -5.29 -10.44
C ALA A 38 -0.38 -6.17 -11.72
N LYS A 39 0.72 -6.90 -11.93
CA LYS A 39 0.91 -7.84 -13.05
C LYS A 39 0.13 -9.15 -12.87
N LYS A 40 -0.16 -9.54 -11.64
CA LYS A 40 -0.81 -10.82 -11.27
C LYS A 40 -1.79 -10.62 -10.11
N ASN A 41 -2.67 -11.60 -9.92
CA ASN A 41 -3.48 -11.68 -8.70
C ASN A 41 -2.58 -11.92 -7.49
N ASN A 42 -3.03 -11.47 -6.32
CA ASN A 42 -2.28 -11.52 -5.07
C ASN A 42 -0.96 -10.74 -5.10
N ALA A 43 -0.85 -9.72 -5.95
CA ALA A 43 0.25 -8.75 -5.84
C ALA A 43 0.14 -8.07 -4.48
N SER A 44 1.25 -7.98 -3.74
CA SER A 44 1.24 -7.46 -2.38
C SER A 44 1.91 -6.10 -2.23
N LEU A 45 1.36 -5.30 -1.32
CA LEU A 45 1.93 -4.08 -0.78
C LEU A 45 2.07 -4.28 0.72
N THR A 46 3.28 -4.19 1.25
CA THR A 46 3.55 -4.33 2.68
C THR A 46 3.88 -2.97 3.27
N LEU A 47 3.19 -2.59 4.34
CA LEU A 47 3.52 -1.43 5.14
C LEU A 47 4.40 -1.86 6.31
N TYR A 48 5.57 -1.25 6.42
CA TYR A 48 6.51 -1.47 7.51
C TYR A 48 6.55 -0.27 8.44
N ARG A 49 6.59 -0.53 9.74
CA ARG A 49 6.99 0.47 10.74
C ARG A 49 8.49 0.44 10.91
N LYS A 50 9.15 1.60 10.86
CA LYS A 50 10.53 1.71 11.33
C LYS A 50 10.56 1.63 12.85
N VAL A 51 11.20 0.59 13.38
CA VAL A 51 11.44 0.39 14.81
C VAL A 51 12.95 0.43 15.04
N LYS A 52 13.45 1.54 15.59
CA LYS A 52 14.90 1.83 15.71
C LYS A 52 15.61 1.69 14.34
N ASN A 53 16.42 0.64 14.18
CA ASN A 53 17.22 0.34 13.00
C ASN A 53 16.64 -0.82 12.16
N SER A 54 15.43 -1.30 12.46
CA SER A 54 14.76 -2.36 11.72
C SER A 54 13.41 -1.91 11.15
N LEU A 55 12.93 -2.67 10.17
CA LEU A 55 11.59 -2.55 9.62
C LEU A 55 10.75 -3.73 10.13
N SER A 56 9.64 -3.43 10.79
CA SER A 56 8.69 -4.43 11.27
C SER A 56 7.41 -4.33 10.43
N PRO A 57 6.98 -5.40 9.75
CA PRO A 57 5.79 -5.36 8.91
C PRO A 57 4.55 -5.22 9.81
N ILE A 58 3.62 -4.34 9.42
CA ILE A 58 2.39 -4.07 10.18
C ILE A 58 1.17 -4.64 9.45
N ILE A 59 1.11 -4.43 8.13
CA ILE A 59 0.01 -4.89 7.29
C ILE A 59 0.51 -5.37 5.95
N ILE A 60 -0.18 -6.36 5.39
CA ILE A 60 -0.05 -6.80 4.00
C ILE A 60 -1.37 -6.55 3.29
N GLN A 61 -1.34 -5.75 2.24
CA GLN A 61 -2.47 -5.54 1.34
C GLN A 61 -2.27 -6.38 0.08
N ARG A 62 -3.32 -7.09 -0.35
CA ARG A 62 -3.28 -7.93 -1.57
C ARG A 62 -4.28 -7.45 -2.61
N PHE A 63 -3.82 -7.44 -3.86
CA PHE A 63 -4.50 -6.83 -4.98
C PHE A 63 -4.74 -7.82 -6.12
N LYS A 64 -5.79 -7.56 -6.91
CA LYS A 64 -6.06 -8.30 -8.14
C LYS A 64 -5.15 -7.81 -9.28
N LYS A 65 -4.96 -8.66 -10.30
CA LYS A 65 -4.27 -8.25 -11.53
C LYS A 65 -4.95 -7.01 -12.12
N GLY A 66 -4.15 -6.02 -12.55
CA GLY A 66 -4.61 -4.77 -13.13
C GLY A 66 -4.92 -3.66 -12.11
N SER A 67 -4.95 -3.96 -10.80
CA SER A 67 -5.07 -2.94 -9.76
C SER A 67 -3.97 -1.88 -9.89
N ARG A 68 -4.36 -0.60 -9.74
CA ARG A 68 -3.48 0.56 -9.87
C ARG A 68 -3.36 1.30 -8.54
N VAL A 69 -2.16 1.35 -7.99
CA VAL A 69 -1.84 2.18 -6.82
C VAL A 69 -1.13 3.43 -7.32
N VAL A 70 -1.64 4.61 -6.95
CA VAL A 70 -1.02 5.90 -7.30
C VAL A 70 -0.39 6.47 -6.05
N VAL A 71 0.88 6.84 -6.16
CA VAL A 71 1.64 7.50 -5.10
C VAL A 71 1.95 8.90 -5.57
N ASP A 72 1.50 9.89 -4.80
CA ASP A 72 1.87 11.29 -4.94
C ASP A 72 2.61 11.77 -3.68
N ASP A 73 2.99 13.05 -3.63
CA ASP A 73 3.88 13.61 -2.60
C ASP A 73 3.42 13.35 -1.16
N ALA A 74 2.11 13.18 -0.92
CA ALA A 74 1.56 13.05 0.43
C ALA A 74 0.63 11.84 0.63
N ALA A 75 0.22 11.15 -0.44
CA ALA A 75 -0.81 10.13 -0.36
C ALA A 75 -0.55 8.89 -1.22
N PHE A 76 -1.17 7.80 -0.76
CA PHE A 76 -1.30 6.55 -1.49
C PHE A 76 -2.77 6.34 -1.83
N HIS A 77 -3.10 6.39 -3.12
CA HIS A 77 -4.43 6.06 -3.62
C HIS A 77 -4.44 4.59 -4.00
N VAL A 78 -5.13 3.78 -3.19
CA VAL A 78 -5.18 2.33 -3.35
C VAL A 78 -6.57 1.89 -3.82
N PRO A 79 -6.66 0.95 -4.78
CA PRO A 79 -7.93 0.38 -5.22
C PRO A 79 -8.43 -0.65 -4.19
N PRO A 80 -9.64 -1.21 -4.35
CA PRO A 80 -10.13 -2.27 -3.47
C PRO A 80 -9.14 -3.43 -3.34
N HIS A 81 -8.91 -3.84 -2.09
CA HIS A 81 -7.90 -4.83 -1.72
C HIS A 81 -8.34 -5.60 -0.47
N THR A 82 -7.65 -6.69 -0.18
CA THR A 82 -7.76 -7.36 1.11
C THR A 82 -6.59 -6.94 1.99
N THR A 83 -6.85 -6.75 3.28
CA THR A 83 -5.83 -6.34 4.26
C THR A 83 -5.67 -7.43 5.30
N GLU A 84 -4.43 -7.83 5.54
CA GLU A 84 -4.01 -8.69 6.63
C GLU A 84 -3.17 -7.87 7.61
N VAL A 85 -3.47 -7.98 8.90
CA VAL A 85 -2.72 -7.32 9.98
C VAL A 85 -1.77 -8.34 10.60
N LEU A 86 -0.53 -7.91 10.87
CA LEU A 86 0.55 -8.73 11.42
C LEU A 86 0.88 -8.36 12.87
#